data_AF-A0A975TTD9-F1
#
_entry.id   AF-A0A975TTD9-F1
#
_cell.length_a   1.000
_cell.length_b   1.000
_cell.length_c   1.000
_cell.angle_alpha   90.00
_cell.angle_beta   90.00
_cell.angle_gamma   90.00
#
_symmetry.space_group_name_H-M   'P 1'
#
loop_
_entity.id
_entity.type
_entity.pdbx_description
1 polymer ?
#
loop_
_entity_poly.entity_id
_entity_poly.type
_entity_poly.pdbx_seq_one_letter_code
_entity_poly.pdbx_strand_id
1 'polypeptide(L)'
;MARADVAPLTTMVAAPLFGGATAGGPTPASSSGSLFAGNGTGFFAPLPPRARAEPAVPRALGSQGVAPDNPVAQLLSLIARVEAGREGYDAVQHGARIRPPAPPTQMTLGEIYTWIAETPGQPHAIGRYQFIPPTLRRVAGLRGYGPETRFTPAVQDSLALILLEDAGLRTFEAGTMPRTRFMRNLARIWAGLPLPNGQSFYEGYAGNRAAMSWAEFSGGMAQIWPAG
;
A
#
# COMPACT_ATOMS: atom_id res chain seq x y z
N MET A 1 -12.83 -4.90 -50.31
CA MET A 1 -11.35 -4.87 -50.20
C MET A 1 -11.01 -3.81 -49.18
N ALA A 2 -10.19 -3.97 -48.15
CA ALA A 2 -9.69 -5.07 -47.35
C ALA A 2 -9.25 -4.39 -46.04
N ARG A 3 -9.46 -5.04 -44.91
CA ARG A 3 -9.20 -4.53 -43.56
C ARG A 3 -7.72 -4.46 -43.23
N ALA A 4 -7.36 -3.61 -42.27
CA ALA A 4 -6.23 -3.86 -41.39
C ALA A 4 -6.63 -3.51 -39.94
N ASP A 5 -7.10 -4.54 -39.25
CA ASP A 5 -7.24 -4.60 -37.80
C ASP A 5 -5.83 -4.64 -37.16
N VAL A 6 -5.59 -3.84 -36.11
CA VAL A 6 -4.37 -3.92 -35.29
C VAL A 6 -4.77 -4.35 -33.89
N ALA A 7 -4.51 -5.61 -33.57
CA ALA A 7 -4.66 -6.19 -32.24
C ALA A 7 -3.40 -5.92 -31.38
N PRO A 8 -3.53 -5.74 -30.05
CA PRO A 8 -2.39 -5.54 -29.16
C PRO A 8 -1.74 -6.88 -28.77
N LEU A 9 -0.39 -6.87 -28.76
CA LEU A 9 0.47 -7.98 -28.36
C LEU A 9 0.30 -8.30 -26.87
N THR A 10 -0.16 -9.52 -26.61
CA THR A 10 -0.08 -10.21 -25.32
C THR A 10 1.23 -10.96 -25.27
N THR A 11 2.07 -10.70 -24.26
CA THR A 11 3.20 -11.59 -23.93
C THR A 11 3.28 -11.78 -22.42
N MET A 12 2.65 -12.84 -21.94
CA MET A 12 3.08 -13.60 -20.76
C MET A 12 4.00 -14.71 -21.27
N VAL A 13 5.24 -14.82 -20.74
CA VAL A 13 6.01 -16.06 -20.78
C VAL A 13 6.83 -16.17 -19.50
N ALA A 14 6.58 -17.22 -18.72
CA ALA A 14 7.56 -17.79 -17.79
C ALA A 14 7.22 -19.27 -17.51
N ALA A 15 7.98 -20.20 -18.13
CA ALA A 15 8.38 -21.52 -17.61
C ALA A 15 9.32 -22.22 -18.61
N PRO A 16 10.33 -22.98 -18.10
CA PRO A 16 10.37 -24.43 -18.31
C PRO A 16 10.57 -25.19 -16.98
N LEU A 17 9.84 -26.28 -16.72
CA LEU A 17 10.12 -27.70 -17.07
C LEU A 17 11.32 -28.34 -16.35
N PHE A 18 11.03 -29.20 -15.36
CA PHE A 18 11.71 -30.49 -15.19
C PHE A 18 10.69 -31.52 -14.69
N GLY A 19 10.69 -32.70 -15.30
CA GLY A 19 9.89 -33.86 -14.90
C GLY A 19 10.75 -35.09 -14.64
N GLY A 20 10.14 -36.10 -14.03
CA GLY A 20 10.48 -37.50 -14.29
C GLY A 20 10.93 -38.40 -13.12
N ALA A 21 10.02 -39.27 -12.72
CA ALA A 21 10.20 -40.71 -12.48
C ALA A 21 10.67 -41.28 -11.11
N THR A 22 10.30 -42.55 -10.92
CA THR A 22 9.98 -43.32 -9.71
C THR A 22 10.89 -44.54 -9.47
N ALA A 23 10.87 -45.05 -8.22
CA ALA A 23 10.94 -46.47 -7.78
C ALA A 23 12.23 -47.06 -7.13
N GLY A 24 12.02 -47.76 -5.98
CA GLY A 24 12.71 -49.02 -5.59
C GLY A 24 13.76 -49.01 -4.46
N GLY A 25 13.50 -49.69 -3.32
CA GLY A 25 14.45 -49.97 -2.20
C GLY A 25 15.40 -51.18 -2.46
N PRO A 26 16.02 -51.88 -1.46
CA PRO A 26 15.85 -51.85 0.02
C PRO A 26 17.17 -51.79 0.88
N THR A 27 17.01 -51.92 2.20
CA THR A 27 17.92 -51.82 3.39
C THR A 27 19.16 -52.76 3.46
N PRO A 28 20.11 -52.52 4.38
CA PRO A 28 20.16 -53.33 5.61
C PRO A 28 20.47 -52.58 6.92
N ALA A 29 20.48 -53.35 8.01
CA ALA A 29 20.27 -52.98 9.41
C ALA A 29 21.54 -52.75 10.26
N SER A 30 21.31 -52.06 11.39
CA SER A 30 21.85 -52.21 12.76
C SER A 30 23.36 -52.42 13.01
N SER A 31 23.92 -51.58 13.90
CA SER A 31 24.40 -52.05 15.22
C SER A 31 24.98 -50.93 16.10
N SER A 32 24.66 -51.05 17.40
CA SER A 32 25.47 -50.72 18.59
C SER A 32 25.80 -49.24 18.83
N GLY A 33 25.20 -48.57 19.82
CA GLY A 33 25.44 -48.77 21.27
C GLY A 33 26.22 -47.53 21.76
N SER A 34 26.05 -46.92 22.93
CA SER A 34 25.36 -47.22 24.17
C SER A 34 25.14 -45.87 24.91
N LEU A 35 24.09 -45.81 25.72
CA LEU A 35 24.06 -45.32 27.11
C LEU A 35 24.93 -44.10 27.47
N PHE A 36 24.33 -42.93 27.72
CA PHE A 36 24.45 -42.21 29.00
C PHE A 36 23.29 -41.21 29.15
N ALA A 37 22.68 -41.25 30.33
CA ALA A 37 21.62 -40.37 30.79
C ALA A 37 22.13 -38.94 31.05
N GLY A 38 21.26 -37.94 30.89
CA GLY A 38 21.52 -36.58 31.36
C GLY A 38 20.51 -35.54 30.88
N ASN A 39 19.52 -35.26 31.73
CA ASN A 39 18.64 -34.07 31.83
C ASN A 39 18.37 -33.22 30.57
N GLY A 40 17.14 -33.31 30.07
CA GLY A 40 16.58 -32.34 29.12
C GLY A 40 15.05 -32.27 29.25
N THR A 41 14.56 -31.11 29.68
CA THR A 41 13.16 -30.69 29.64
C THR A 41 12.50 -30.98 28.28
N GLY A 42 11.49 -31.84 28.27
CA GLY A 42 10.75 -32.23 27.06
C GLY A 42 9.81 -31.13 26.56
N PHE A 43 9.82 -30.90 25.25
CA PHE A 43 9.06 -29.89 24.50
C PHE A 43 7.55 -30.15 24.36
N PHE A 44 6.96 -31.00 25.19
CA PHE A 44 5.54 -31.36 25.10
C PHE A 44 4.92 -31.47 26.49
N ALA A 45 4.66 -30.32 27.11
CA ALA A 45 3.70 -30.18 28.20
C ALA A 45 2.43 -29.52 27.64
N PRO A 46 1.22 -30.04 27.95
CA PRO A 46 -0.03 -29.44 27.50
C PRO A 46 -0.23 -28.06 28.16
N LEU A 47 -0.39 -27.02 27.33
CA LEU A 47 -0.68 -25.65 27.78
C LEU A 47 -2.07 -25.57 28.43
N PRO A 48 -2.25 -24.80 29.53
CA PRO A 48 -3.55 -24.62 30.16
C PRO A 48 -4.54 -23.87 29.23
N PRO A 49 -5.86 -24.07 29.39
CA PRO A 49 -6.86 -23.43 28.55
C PRO A 49 -6.82 -21.91 28.71
N ARG A 50 -6.48 -21.20 27.64
CA ARG A 50 -6.57 -19.73 27.59
C ARG A 50 -8.05 -19.33 27.68
N ALA A 51 -8.41 -18.57 28.71
CA ALA A 51 -9.64 -17.81 28.72
C ALA A 51 -9.65 -16.90 27.47
N ARG A 52 -10.75 -16.97 26.71
CA ARG A 52 -10.99 -16.18 25.50
C ARG A 52 -10.96 -14.69 25.86
N ALA A 53 -9.82 -14.05 25.64
CA ALA A 53 -9.75 -12.60 25.58
C ALA A 53 -10.38 -12.18 24.26
N GLU A 54 -11.54 -11.52 24.36
CA GLU A 54 -12.15 -10.75 23.28
C GLU A 54 -11.07 -9.93 22.53
N PRO A 55 -11.11 -9.82 21.20
CA PRO A 55 -10.18 -8.97 20.49
C PRO A 55 -10.40 -7.54 20.98
N ALA A 56 -9.40 -7.00 21.68
CA ALA A 56 -9.31 -5.56 21.89
C ALA A 56 -9.16 -4.93 20.51
N VAL A 57 -10.29 -4.55 19.93
CA VAL A 57 -10.34 -3.57 18.86
C VAL A 57 -9.51 -2.38 19.33
N PRO A 58 -8.43 -1.97 18.63
CA PRO A 58 -7.82 -0.71 18.95
C PRO A 58 -8.93 0.34 18.82
N ARG A 59 -9.28 0.93 19.96
CA ARG A 59 -10.27 1.99 20.08
C ARG A 59 -9.98 2.98 18.96
N ALA A 60 -10.97 3.16 18.09
CA ALA A 60 -10.92 4.16 17.03
C ALA A 60 -10.28 5.41 17.60
N LEU A 61 -9.20 5.87 16.94
CA LEU A 61 -8.57 7.14 17.25
C LEU A 61 -9.70 8.16 17.15
N GLY A 62 -10.22 8.54 18.32
CA GLY A 62 -11.33 9.45 18.43
C GLY A 62 -10.94 10.73 17.72
N SER A 63 -11.95 11.40 17.18
CA SER A 63 -11.91 12.75 16.65
C SER A 63 -11.37 13.75 17.70
N GLN A 64 -10.06 13.70 17.92
CA GLN A 64 -9.21 14.73 18.47
C GLN A 64 -8.45 15.21 17.26
N GLY A 65 -8.66 16.47 16.89
CA GLY A 65 -8.00 17.08 15.73
C GLY A 65 -6.52 16.70 15.73
N VAL A 66 -6.04 16.25 14.57
CA VAL A 66 -4.64 15.95 14.33
C VAL A 66 -3.81 17.09 14.91
N ALA A 67 -3.09 16.81 16.00
CA ALA A 67 -2.27 17.82 16.63
C ALA A 67 -1.23 18.32 15.61
N PRO A 68 -0.92 19.63 15.57
CA PRO A 68 0.07 20.20 14.67
C PRO A 68 1.47 19.58 14.80
N ASP A 69 1.72 18.76 15.83
CA ASP A 69 3.02 18.16 16.15
C ASP A 69 3.21 16.72 15.65
N ASN A 70 2.33 16.16 14.80
CA ASN A 70 2.51 14.81 14.25
C ASN A 70 3.16 14.86 12.85
N PRO A 71 4.44 14.45 12.71
CA PRO A 71 5.17 14.49 11.44
C PRO A 71 4.48 13.72 10.30
N VAL A 72 3.93 12.54 10.60
CA VAL A 72 3.22 11.70 9.62
C VAL A 72 1.99 12.41 9.09
N ALA A 73 1.23 13.08 9.95
CA ALA A 73 0.01 13.76 9.55
C ALA A 73 0.30 15.05 8.76
N GLN A 74 1.41 15.74 9.09
CA GLN A 74 1.91 16.83 8.27
C GLN A 74 2.35 16.34 6.88
N LEU A 75 3.06 15.21 6.80
CA LEU A 75 3.46 14.59 5.54
C LEU A 75 2.24 14.20 4.68
N LEU A 76 1.25 13.53 5.27
CA LEU A 76 0.00 13.22 4.59
C LEU A 76 -0.71 14.48 4.09
N SER A 77 -0.64 15.58 4.84
CA SER A 77 -1.19 16.86 4.41
C SER A 77 -0.39 17.50 3.27
N LEU A 78 0.94 17.36 3.26
CA LEU A 78 1.79 17.79 2.15
C LEU A 78 1.49 17.01 0.86
N ILE A 79 1.32 15.69 0.95
CA ILE A 79 0.94 14.82 -0.17
C ILE A 79 -0.45 15.22 -0.70
N ALA A 80 -1.43 15.40 0.19
CA ALA A 80 -2.80 15.74 -0.20
C ALA A 80 -2.90 17.06 -1.00
N ARG A 81 -2.00 18.02 -0.76
CA ARG A 81 -1.98 19.30 -1.50
C ARG A 81 -1.79 19.10 -3.00
N VAL A 82 -0.99 18.11 -3.41
CA VAL A 82 -0.72 17.83 -4.82
C VAL A 82 -1.64 16.78 -5.43
N GLU A 83 -2.20 15.89 -4.61
CA GLU A 83 -3.02 14.79 -5.11
C GLU A 83 -4.52 15.12 -5.19
N ALA A 84 -5.05 15.89 -4.23
CA ALA A 84 -6.50 16.04 -4.07
C ALA A 84 -7.00 17.48 -4.09
N GLY A 85 -6.10 18.47 -3.94
CA GLY A 85 -6.48 19.88 -3.89
C GLY A 85 -7.59 20.16 -2.88
N ARG A 86 -8.63 20.89 -3.30
CA ARG A 86 -9.77 21.27 -2.45
C ARG A 86 -10.75 20.12 -2.15
N GLU A 87 -10.80 19.11 -3.02
CA GLU A 87 -11.78 18.02 -2.91
C GLU A 87 -11.37 17.04 -1.79
N GLY A 88 -10.08 17.02 -1.43
CA GLY A 88 -9.59 16.30 -0.26
C GLY A 88 -9.99 14.82 -0.27
N TYR A 89 -10.63 14.37 0.80
CA TYR A 89 -11.07 12.98 0.96
C TYR A 89 -12.13 12.53 -0.04
N ASP A 90 -12.81 13.46 -0.70
CA ASP A 90 -13.81 13.19 -1.72
C ASP A 90 -13.27 13.38 -3.15
N ALA A 91 -11.95 13.56 -3.30
CA ALA A 91 -11.33 13.72 -4.61
C ALA A 91 -11.55 12.49 -5.51
N VAL A 92 -11.88 12.76 -6.76
CA VAL A 92 -11.99 11.77 -7.83
C VAL A 92 -11.23 12.32 -9.02
N GLN A 93 -10.42 11.47 -9.64
CA GLN A 93 -9.59 11.85 -10.78
C GLN A 93 -10.42 12.57 -11.87
N HIS A 94 -9.92 13.72 -12.33
CA HIS A 94 -10.70 14.63 -13.19
C HIS A 94 -11.09 14.06 -14.56
N GLY A 95 -10.30 13.13 -15.10
CA GLY A 95 -10.57 12.40 -16.33
C GLY A 95 -11.55 11.23 -16.19
N ALA A 96 -12.08 10.95 -14.99
CA ALA A 96 -13.17 9.99 -14.82
C ALA A 96 -14.44 10.53 -15.51
N ARG A 97 -14.84 9.88 -16.61
CA ARG A 97 -16.01 10.26 -17.41
C ARG A 97 -17.31 10.03 -16.65
N ILE A 98 -17.39 8.90 -15.94
CA ILE A 98 -18.51 8.54 -15.08
C ILE A 98 -18.05 8.68 -13.63
N ARG A 99 -18.62 9.65 -12.91
CA ARG A 99 -18.32 9.89 -11.49
C ARG A 99 -18.95 8.79 -10.60
N PRO A 100 -18.41 8.56 -9.40
CA PRO A 100 -19.08 7.69 -8.43
C PRO A 100 -20.46 8.23 -8.05
N PRO A 101 -21.40 7.37 -7.63
CA PRO A 101 -22.79 7.75 -7.34
C PRO A 101 -22.93 8.61 -6.07
N ALA A 102 -21.91 8.67 -5.22
CA ALA A 102 -21.86 9.47 -4.01
C ALA A 102 -20.43 9.99 -3.77
N PRO A 103 -20.22 10.98 -2.88
CA PRO A 103 -18.88 11.36 -2.44
C PRO A 103 -18.12 10.16 -1.87
N PRO A 104 -16.82 9.99 -2.19
CA PRO A 104 -16.03 8.84 -1.74
C PRO A 104 -16.13 8.54 -0.24
N THR A 105 -16.17 9.54 0.64
CA THR A 105 -16.28 9.36 2.09
C THR A 105 -17.63 8.79 2.56
N GLN A 106 -18.64 8.84 1.72
CA GLN A 106 -19.97 8.30 1.98
C GLN A 106 -20.15 6.87 1.43
N MET A 107 -19.25 6.43 0.57
CA MET A 107 -19.27 5.10 -0.03
C MET A 107 -18.53 4.07 0.84
N THR A 108 -18.92 2.82 0.68
CA THR A 108 -18.17 1.65 1.11
C THR A 108 -17.13 1.26 0.07
N LEU A 109 -16.11 0.49 0.48
CA LEU A 109 -15.13 -0.07 -0.45
C LEU A 109 -15.81 -0.94 -1.53
N GLY A 110 -16.86 -1.67 -1.17
CA GLY A 110 -17.67 -2.46 -2.09
C GLY A 110 -18.32 -1.61 -3.17
N GLU A 111 -18.99 -0.51 -2.79
CA GLU A 111 -19.60 0.43 -3.75
C GLU A 111 -18.55 1.08 -4.65
N ILE A 112 -17.36 1.40 -4.13
CA ILE A 112 -16.24 1.92 -4.93
C ILE A 112 -15.78 0.87 -5.95
N TYR A 113 -15.64 -0.39 -5.53
CA TYR A 113 -15.24 -1.48 -6.44
C TYR A 113 -16.30 -1.78 -7.50
N THR A 114 -17.59 -1.68 -7.15
CA THR A 114 -18.69 -1.76 -8.11
C THR A 114 -18.59 -0.64 -9.15
N TRP A 115 -18.44 0.62 -8.71
CA TRP A 115 -18.25 1.75 -9.63
C TRP A 115 -17.06 1.53 -10.57
N ILE A 116 -15.93 1.02 -10.06
CA ILE A 116 -14.75 0.70 -10.88
C ILE A 116 -15.08 -0.37 -11.93
N ALA A 117 -15.78 -1.44 -11.55
CA ALA A 117 -16.11 -2.55 -12.45
C ALA A 117 -17.12 -2.15 -13.53
N GLU A 118 -18.09 -1.31 -13.20
CA GLU A 118 -19.13 -0.82 -14.11
C GLU A 118 -18.64 0.25 -15.08
N THR A 119 -17.46 0.84 -14.84
CA THR A 119 -16.90 1.92 -15.66
C THR A 119 -15.52 1.57 -16.23
N PRO A 120 -15.38 0.49 -17.01
CA PRO A 120 -14.07 0.06 -17.52
C PRO A 120 -13.44 1.10 -18.46
N GLY A 121 -12.11 1.16 -18.47
CA GLY A 121 -11.35 1.99 -19.42
C GLY A 121 -11.34 3.49 -19.12
N GLN A 122 -11.76 3.91 -17.93
CA GLN A 122 -11.51 5.27 -17.42
C GLN A 122 -10.50 5.23 -16.26
N PRO A 123 -9.88 6.36 -15.90
CA PRO A 123 -9.11 6.47 -14.66
C PRO A 123 -10.01 6.43 -13.41
N HIS A 124 -9.53 5.75 -12.36
CA HIS A 124 -10.28 5.54 -11.10
C HIS A 124 -9.49 5.93 -9.84
N ALA A 125 -8.52 6.83 -9.96
CA ALA A 125 -7.87 7.33 -8.75
C ALA A 125 -8.89 8.09 -7.88
N ILE A 126 -8.94 7.74 -6.59
CA ILE A 126 -9.99 8.17 -5.67
C ILE A 126 -9.44 8.49 -4.28
N GLY A 127 -10.08 9.43 -3.60
CA GLY A 127 -9.76 9.88 -2.25
C GLY A 127 -8.59 10.86 -2.18
N ARG A 128 -8.29 11.28 -0.94
CA ARG A 128 -7.27 12.30 -0.59
C ARG A 128 -5.87 11.95 -1.10
N TYR A 129 -5.62 10.66 -1.29
CA TYR A 129 -4.33 10.10 -1.67
C TYR A 129 -4.36 9.43 -3.05
N GLN A 130 -5.41 9.68 -3.85
CA GLN A 130 -5.55 9.23 -5.24
C GLN A 130 -5.24 7.74 -5.45
N PHE A 131 -5.86 6.88 -4.63
CA PHE A 131 -5.62 5.44 -4.72
C PHE A 131 -6.13 4.87 -6.05
N ILE A 132 -5.24 4.25 -6.83
CA ILE A 132 -5.62 3.47 -8.00
C ILE A 132 -6.18 2.09 -7.60
N PRO A 133 -7.03 1.42 -8.42
CA PRO A 133 -7.74 0.21 -8.01
C PRO A 133 -6.86 -0.94 -7.49
N PRO A 134 -5.72 -1.30 -8.12
CA PRO A 134 -4.86 -2.36 -7.60
C PRO A 134 -4.26 -2.01 -6.23
N THR A 135 -3.84 -0.76 -6.06
CA THR A 135 -3.29 -0.26 -4.80
C THR A 135 -4.35 -0.30 -3.71
N LEU A 136 -5.54 0.27 -3.96
CA LEU A 136 -6.64 0.31 -2.99
C LEU A 136 -7.00 -1.10 -2.50
N ARG A 137 -7.13 -2.07 -3.41
CA ARG A 137 -7.39 -3.48 -3.03
C ARG A 137 -6.28 -4.05 -2.15
N ARG A 138 -5.01 -3.81 -2.49
CA ARG A 138 -3.87 -4.30 -1.70
C ARG A 138 -3.89 -3.75 -0.28
N VAL A 139 -3.94 -2.44 -0.13
CA VAL A 139 -3.84 -1.81 1.19
C VAL A 139 -5.08 -2.06 2.05
N ALA A 140 -6.28 -2.15 1.44
CA ALA A 140 -7.49 -2.55 2.16
C ALA A 140 -7.39 -3.98 2.67
N GLY A 141 -6.91 -4.92 1.84
CA GLY A 141 -6.67 -6.30 2.25
C GLY A 141 -5.67 -6.42 3.40
N LEU A 142 -4.58 -5.65 3.38
CA LEU A 142 -3.60 -5.61 4.46
C LEU A 142 -4.16 -5.05 5.79
N ARG A 143 -5.16 -4.16 5.73
CA ARG A 143 -5.89 -3.68 6.92
C ARG A 143 -7.03 -4.59 7.35
N GLY A 144 -7.39 -5.59 6.55
CA GLY A 144 -8.57 -6.42 6.78
C GLY A 144 -9.89 -5.69 6.54
N TYR A 145 -9.89 -4.62 5.73
CA TYR A 145 -11.12 -3.91 5.38
C TYR A 145 -11.86 -4.62 4.25
N GLY A 146 -13.07 -5.08 4.57
CA GLY A 146 -13.98 -5.72 3.63
C GLY A 146 -14.84 -4.73 2.83
N PRO A 147 -15.67 -5.24 1.90
CA PRO A 147 -16.53 -4.43 1.05
C PRO A 147 -17.53 -3.56 1.83
N GLU A 148 -17.91 -3.94 3.05
CA GLU A 148 -18.79 -3.17 3.94
C GLU A 148 -18.10 -1.98 4.62
N THR A 149 -16.77 -1.90 4.57
CA THR A 149 -16.02 -0.83 5.23
C THR A 149 -16.27 0.50 4.52
N ARG A 150 -16.78 1.51 5.25
CA ARG A 150 -16.95 2.87 4.73
C ARG A 150 -15.59 3.54 4.50
N PHE A 151 -15.41 4.17 3.34
CA PHE A 151 -14.17 4.82 2.91
C PHE A 151 -13.97 6.23 3.53
N THR A 152 -14.19 6.29 4.84
CA THR A 152 -14.07 7.49 5.67
C THR A 152 -12.67 8.11 5.63
N PRO A 153 -12.50 9.38 6.04
CA PRO A 153 -11.18 10.00 6.18
C PRO A 153 -10.18 9.15 6.98
N ALA A 154 -10.60 8.60 8.11
CA ALA A 154 -9.74 7.75 8.95
C ALA A 154 -9.32 6.45 8.24
N VAL A 155 -10.22 5.86 7.44
CA VAL A 155 -9.88 4.68 6.62
C VAL A 155 -8.86 5.08 5.57
N GLN A 156 -9.06 6.19 4.85
CA GLN A 156 -8.10 6.67 3.85
C GLN A 156 -6.71 6.95 4.45
N ASP A 157 -6.64 7.63 5.60
CA ASP A 157 -5.38 7.90 6.31
C ASP A 157 -4.68 6.60 6.72
N SER A 158 -5.45 5.65 7.24
CA SER A 158 -4.91 4.35 7.64
C SER A 158 -4.35 3.57 6.43
N LEU A 159 -4.94 3.69 5.25
CA LEU A 159 -4.47 3.04 4.03
C LEU A 159 -3.23 3.74 3.47
N ALA A 160 -3.19 5.08 3.52
CA ALA A 160 -2.02 5.86 3.13
C ALA A 160 -0.82 5.60 4.03
N LEU A 161 -1.03 5.33 5.32
CA LEU A 161 0.06 4.95 6.22
C LEU A 161 0.77 3.67 5.74
N ILE A 162 0.07 2.69 5.18
CA ILE A 162 0.72 1.51 4.59
C ILE A 162 1.65 1.92 3.45
N LEU A 163 1.23 2.87 2.61
CA LEU A 163 2.06 3.35 1.52
C LEU A 163 3.29 4.14 2.01
N LEU A 164 3.18 4.88 3.11
CA LEU A 164 4.33 5.53 3.75
C LEU A 164 5.32 4.49 4.30
N GLU A 165 4.81 3.42 4.88
CA GLU A 165 5.63 2.29 5.34
C GLU A 165 6.35 1.61 4.16
N ASP A 166 5.64 1.37 3.05
CA ASP A 166 6.22 0.84 1.80
C ASP A 166 7.31 1.77 1.24
N ALA A 167 7.18 3.10 1.43
CA ALA A 167 8.19 4.08 1.05
C ALA A 167 9.42 4.10 1.99
N GLY A 168 9.35 3.42 3.13
CA GLY A 168 10.43 3.32 4.12
C GLY A 168 10.35 4.33 5.25
N LEU A 169 9.14 4.78 5.64
CA LEU A 169 8.94 5.74 6.74
C LEU A 169 9.71 5.35 8.01
N ARG A 170 9.56 4.11 8.49
CA ARG A 170 10.28 3.63 9.69
C ARG A 170 11.80 3.68 9.53
N THR A 171 12.33 3.30 8.38
CA THR A 171 13.78 3.34 8.09
C THR A 171 14.31 4.78 8.08
N PHE A 172 13.51 5.71 7.54
CA PHE A 172 13.81 7.14 7.53
C PHE A 172 13.77 7.74 8.94
N GLU A 173 12.72 7.49 9.71
CA GLU A 173 12.59 7.97 11.10
C GLU A 173 13.69 7.41 12.01
N ALA A 174 14.19 6.19 11.73
CA ALA A 174 15.33 5.61 12.43
C ALA A 174 16.70 6.20 12.02
N GLY A 175 16.75 7.15 11.08
CA GLY A 175 17.98 7.77 10.59
C GLY A 175 18.84 6.88 9.69
N THR A 176 18.30 5.73 9.26
CA THR A 176 19.03 4.75 8.42
C THR A 176 18.75 4.90 6.92
N MET A 177 17.87 5.83 6.55
CA MET A 177 17.61 6.24 5.17
C MET A 177 17.77 7.75 5.05
N PRO A 178 18.58 8.26 4.08
CA PRO A 178 18.66 9.69 3.83
C PRO A 178 17.32 10.28 3.38
N ARG A 179 16.98 11.49 3.83
CA ARG A 179 15.74 12.20 3.44
C ARG A 179 15.49 12.19 1.94
N THR A 180 16.51 12.46 1.12
CA THR A 180 16.38 12.50 -0.35
C THR A 180 15.99 11.14 -0.95
N ARG A 181 16.43 10.03 -0.34
CA ARG A 181 16.02 8.68 -0.77
C ARG A 181 14.57 8.41 -0.39
N PHE A 182 14.15 8.80 0.82
CA PHE A 182 12.75 8.67 1.24
C PHE A 182 11.82 9.48 0.33
N MET A 183 12.16 10.74 0.03
CA MET A 183 11.41 11.59 -0.91
C MET A 183 11.26 10.96 -2.30
N ARG A 184 12.32 10.35 -2.84
CA ARG A 184 12.24 9.64 -4.13
C ARG A 184 11.34 8.40 -4.06
N ASN A 185 11.31 7.71 -2.93
CA ASN A 185 10.37 6.59 -2.74
C ASN A 185 8.92 7.09 -2.69
N LEU A 186 8.66 8.21 -2.01
CA LEU A 186 7.34 8.85 -1.99
C LEU A 186 6.89 9.25 -3.41
N ALA A 187 7.78 9.84 -4.22
CA ALA A 187 7.49 10.24 -5.60
C ALA A 187 7.21 9.05 -6.55
N ARG A 188 7.57 7.83 -6.15
CA ARG A 188 7.21 6.59 -6.87
C ARG A 188 5.85 6.03 -6.45
N ILE A 189 5.17 6.65 -5.51
CA ILE A 189 3.83 6.27 -5.07
C ILE A 189 2.82 7.34 -5.49
N TRP A 190 3.16 8.62 -5.29
CA TRP A 190 2.30 9.76 -5.56
C TRP A 190 2.84 10.58 -6.73
N ALA A 191 2.06 10.64 -7.81
CA ALA A 191 2.49 11.20 -9.08
C ALA A 191 2.64 12.73 -9.05
N GLY A 192 1.94 13.41 -8.14
CA GLY A 192 2.05 14.86 -7.94
C GLY A 192 3.35 15.29 -7.27
N LEU A 193 4.11 14.36 -6.68
CA LEU A 193 5.40 14.66 -6.05
C LEU A 193 6.56 14.69 -7.07
N PRO A 194 7.47 15.68 -6.97
CA PRO A 194 8.60 15.81 -7.88
C PRO A 194 9.78 14.90 -7.50
N LEU A 195 10.53 14.50 -8.53
CA LEU A 195 11.92 14.05 -8.43
C LEU A 195 12.89 15.24 -8.37
N PRO A 196 14.19 15.03 -8.08
CA PRO A 196 15.17 16.13 -8.05
C PRO A 196 15.30 16.93 -9.35
N ASN A 197 14.94 16.35 -10.49
CA ASN A 197 14.90 17.04 -11.78
C ASN A 197 13.62 17.87 -12.00
N GLY A 198 12.72 17.95 -11.01
CA GLY A 198 11.47 18.68 -11.05
C GLY A 198 10.30 17.95 -11.74
N GLN A 199 10.53 16.77 -12.32
CA GLN A 199 9.49 16.01 -13.02
C GLN A 199 8.80 15.01 -12.09
N SER A 200 7.60 14.58 -12.47
CA SER A 200 6.99 13.41 -11.84
C SER A 200 7.80 12.15 -12.18
N PHE A 201 7.80 11.16 -11.28
CA PHE A 201 8.28 9.83 -11.66
C PHE A 201 7.45 9.23 -12.82
N TYR A 202 6.20 9.64 -12.94
CA TYR A 202 5.26 9.17 -13.96
C TYR A 202 5.11 10.15 -15.14
N GLU A 203 6.07 11.07 -15.34
CA GLU A 203 6.05 12.02 -16.46
C GLU A 203 5.83 11.29 -17.79
N GLY A 204 4.91 11.81 -18.62
CA GLY A 204 4.55 11.20 -19.91
C GLY A 204 3.58 10.01 -19.83
N TYR A 205 3.28 9.51 -18.63
CA TYR A 205 2.26 8.49 -18.43
C TYR A 205 0.93 9.11 -18.01
N ALA A 206 -0.15 8.86 -18.76
CA ALA A 206 -1.51 9.30 -18.43
C ALA A 206 -1.66 10.80 -18.08
N GLY A 207 -0.79 11.65 -18.64
CA GLY A 207 -0.78 13.10 -18.39
C GLY A 207 -0.27 13.52 -17.00
N ASN A 208 0.36 12.62 -16.25
CA ASN A 208 0.92 12.93 -14.93
C ASN A 208 2.07 13.95 -15.05
N ARG A 209 2.09 14.87 -14.09
CA ARG A 209 3.11 15.91 -13.90
C ARG A 209 3.28 16.18 -12.42
N ALA A 210 4.47 16.65 -12.04
CA ALA A 210 4.67 17.14 -10.68
C ALA A 210 3.81 18.41 -10.47
N ALA A 211 3.12 18.47 -9.34
CA ALA A 211 2.26 19.59 -8.98
C ALA A 211 2.90 20.51 -7.92
N MET A 212 4.14 20.21 -7.52
CA MET A 212 5.01 21.10 -6.73
C MET A 212 6.46 20.97 -7.21
N SER A 213 7.30 21.95 -6.91
CA SER A 213 8.73 21.92 -7.19
C SER A 213 9.51 21.08 -6.17
N TRP A 214 10.69 20.61 -6.55
CA TRP A 214 11.58 19.89 -5.62
C TRP A 214 11.96 20.75 -4.41
N ALA A 215 12.15 22.07 -4.59
CA ALA A 215 12.47 22.99 -3.52
C ALA A 215 11.33 23.10 -2.49
N GLU A 216 10.09 23.20 -2.95
CA GLU A 216 8.91 23.20 -2.07
C GLU A 216 8.77 21.85 -1.34
N PHE A 217 8.94 20.73 -2.05
CA PHE A 217 8.86 19.41 -1.42
C PHE A 217 9.95 19.21 -0.36
N SER A 218 11.20 19.52 -0.69
CA SER A 218 12.33 19.41 0.24
C SER A 218 12.19 20.36 1.43
N GLY A 219 11.70 21.58 1.20
CA GLY A 219 11.43 22.56 2.25
C GLY A 219 10.35 22.07 3.22
N GLY A 220 9.23 21.54 2.70
CA GLY A 220 8.19 20.91 3.51
C GLY A 220 8.73 19.74 4.33
N MET A 221 9.52 18.85 3.73
CA MET A 221 10.15 17.74 4.44
C MET A 221 11.11 18.19 5.55
N ALA A 222 11.85 19.28 5.36
CA ALA A 222 12.73 19.85 6.37
C ALA A 222 11.95 20.53 7.52
N GLN A 223 10.78 21.10 7.24
CA GLN A 223 9.91 21.63 8.29
C GLN A 223 9.31 20.50 9.15
N ILE A 224 8.91 19.40 8.52
CA ILE A 224 8.32 18.25 9.21
C ILE A 224 9.38 17.51 10.05
N TRP A 225 10.58 17.30 9.49
CA TRP A 225 11.73 16.70 10.19
C TRP A 225 12.95 17.61 10.07
N PRO A 226 13.19 18.52 11.03
CA PRO A 226 14.34 19.43 11.00
C PRO A 226 15.69 18.72 11.10
N ALA A 227 15.77 17.63 11.86
CA ALA A 227 16.95 16.79 12.01
C ALA A 227 16.76 15.48 11.23
N GLY A 228 17.36 15.38 10.04
CA GLY A 228 17.26 14.21 9.17
C GLY A 228 17.90 14.42 7.81
#